data_AF-A0A8T5B2F9-F1
#
_entry.id   AF-A0A8T5B2F9-F1
#
_cell.length_a   1.000
_cell.length_b   1.000
_cell.length_c   1.000
_cell.angle_alpha   90.00
_cell.angle_beta   90.00
_cell.angle_gamma   90.00
#
_symmetry.space_group_name_H-M   'P 1'
#
loop_
_entity.id
_entity.type
_entity.pdbx_description
1 polymer ?
#
loop_
_entity_poly.entity_id
_entity_poly.type
_entity_poly.pdbx_seq_one_letter_code
_entity_poly.pdbx_strand_id
1 'polypeptide(L)'
;MALPIPTKLEEPLIKALDRLVEDGLYQSRSEAIRDSVRRLVERSCISRTRFLRIIAEIAAQTILIKYKDIATDIIVYGSVASGQTSEDSDVDILVLVSTEVHRSISQVEIGVHEVTYPIALASGTVITPIVLERGRFLELYRKGEHFTSEVAEKGTSLHEEILNELRDREYLRKAEARLEAARELLRSDRYEDTTSRAYYCILCCARAALATKDCIPRDT
;
A
#
# COMPACT_ATOMS: atom_id res chain seq x y z
N MET A 1 -16.37 25.59 -13.51
CA MET A 1 -15.99 26.96 -13.95
C MET A 1 -14.61 27.23 -13.39
N ALA A 2 -13.59 27.42 -14.23
CA ALA A 2 -12.23 27.64 -13.75
C ALA A 2 -12.07 29.11 -13.33
N LEU A 3 -11.72 29.36 -12.06
CA LEU A 3 -11.34 30.67 -11.58
C LEU A 3 -10.12 31.16 -12.39
N PRO A 4 -10.13 32.37 -12.96
CA PRO A 4 -8.97 32.90 -13.65
C PRO A 4 -7.85 33.09 -12.63
N ILE A 5 -6.76 32.34 -12.78
CA ILE A 5 -5.56 32.51 -11.97
C ILE A 5 -4.95 33.86 -12.35
N PRO A 6 -5.00 34.90 -11.50
CA PRO A 6 -4.40 36.18 -11.83
C PRO A 6 -2.93 36.09 -11.45
N THR A 7 -2.06 35.80 -12.42
CA THR A 7 -0.62 35.84 -12.21
C THR A 7 -0.04 37.01 -12.97
N LYS A 8 0.42 38.03 -12.24
CA LYS A 8 1.38 38.99 -12.79
C LYS A 8 2.67 38.21 -13.04
N LEU A 9 2.99 37.96 -14.29
CA LEU A 9 4.25 37.36 -14.71
C LEU A 9 5.27 38.47 -14.98
N GLU A 10 6.51 38.25 -14.59
CA GLU A 10 7.59 39.18 -14.89
C GLU A 10 7.85 39.24 -16.40
N GLU A 11 8.27 40.41 -16.88
CA GLU A 11 8.49 40.68 -18.30
C GLU A 11 9.43 39.68 -19.00
N PRO A 12 10.51 39.17 -18.36
CA PRO A 12 11.35 38.13 -18.96
C PRO A 12 10.61 36.82 -19.22
N LEU A 13 9.69 36.43 -18.33
CA LEU A 13 8.88 35.22 -18.48
C LEU A 13 7.87 35.36 -19.62
N ILE A 14 7.27 36.54 -19.77
CA ILE A 14 6.36 36.83 -20.88
C ILE A 14 7.10 36.69 -22.21
N LYS A 15 8.31 37.26 -22.32
CA LYS A 15 9.16 37.14 -23.52
C LYS A 15 9.56 35.69 -23.81
N ALA A 16 9.82 34.89 -22.78
CA ALA A 16 10.10 33.47 -22.97
C ALA A 16 8.87 32.69 -23.47
N LEU A 17 7.69 32.97 -22.91
CA LEU A 17 6.43 32.37 -23.37
C LEU A 17 6.08 32.79 -24.80
N ASP A 18 6.40 34.02 -25.20
CA ASP A 18 6.22 34.49 -26.57
C ASP A 18 7.03 33.69 -27.57
N ARG A 19 8.33 33.50 -27.29
CA ARG A 19 9.20 32.68 -28.15
C ARG A 19 8.66 31.27 -28.33
N LEU A 20 8.15 30.65 -27.26
CA LEU A 20 7.57 29.31 -27.33
C LEU A 20 6.33 29.23 -28.24
N VAL A 21 5.57 30.32 -28.37
CA VAL A 21 4.42 30.38 -29.28
C VAL A 21 4.85 30.72 -30.71
N GLU A 22 5.78 31.67 -30.86
CA GLU A 22 6.36 32.07 -32.15
C GLU A 22 7.09 30.92 -32.85
N ASP A 23 7.80 30.10 -32.08
CA ASP A 23 8.49 28.89 -32.55
C ASP A 23 7.52 27.73 -32.84
N GLY A 24 6.22 27.93 -32.63
CA GLY A 24 5.16 26.94 -32.91
C GLY A 24 5.12 25.76 -31.93
N LEU A 25 5.85 25.84 -30.81
CA LEU A 25 5.89 24.78 -29.80
C LEU A 25 4.59 24.71 -28.98
N TYR A 26 3.85 25.82 -28.89
CA TYR A 26 2.54 25.91 -28.23
C TYR A 26 1.60 26.83 -29.02
N GLN A 27 0.28 26.56 -29.01
CA GLN A 27 -0.72 27.36 -29.74
C GLN A 27 -1.02 28.70 -29.06
N SER A 28 -0.76 28.80 -27.75
CA SER A 28 -0.97 30.04 -26.99
C SER A 28 -0.12 30.07 -25.73
N ARG A 29 0.13 31.28 -25.19
CA ARG A 29 0.79 31.46 -23.90
C ARG A 29 0.07 30.71 -22.78
N SER A 30 -1.27 30.69 -22.80
CA SER A 30 -2.08 29.99 -21.80
C SER A 30 -1.92 28.48 -21.85
N GLU A 31 -1.72 27.91 -23.05
CA GLU A 31 -1.40 26.49 -23.20
C GLU A 31 0.00 26.19 -22.67
N ALA A 32 0.99 27.00 -23.04
CA ALA A 32 2.36 26.87 -22.55
C ALA A 32 2.43 26.96 -21.01
N ILE A 33 1.70 27.89 -20.40
CA ILE A 33 1.61 28.02 -18.93
C ILE A 33 0.95 26.78 -18.32
N ARG A 34 -0.21 26.35 -18.84
CA ARG A 34 -0.91 25.18 -18.30
C ARG A 34 -0.08 23.91 -18.41
N ASP A 35 0.58 23.68 -19.53
CA ASP A 35 1.44 22.51 -19.74
C ASP A 35 2.71 22.59 -18.88
N SER A 36 3.29 23.77 -18.73
CA SER A 36 4.45 23.97 -17.84
C SER A 36 4.09 23.75 -16.37
N VAL A 37 2.94 24.26 -15.92
CA VAL A 37 2.43 24.01 -14.56
C VAL A 37 2.11 22.52 -14.38
N ARG A 38 1.48 21.87 -15.37
CA ARG A 38 1.24 20.43 -15.35
C ARG A 38 2.56 19.66 -15.21
N ARG A 39 3.56 19.93 -16.05
CA ARG A 39 4.88 19.28 -16.01
C ARG A 39 5.63 19.58 -14.72
N LEU A 40 5.50 20.79 -14.18
CA LEU A 40 6.09 21.16 -12.89
C LEU A 40 5.45 20.35 -11.76
N VAL A 41 4.13 20.22 -11.76
CA VAL A 41 3.41 19.38 -10.80
C VAL A 41 3.80 17.91 -10.99
N GLU A 42 3.84 17.40 -12.21
CA GLU A 42 4.25 16.02 -12.51
C GLU A 42 5.70 15.70 -12.13
N ARG A 43 6.63 16.66 -12.29
CA ARG A 43 8.05 16.51 -11.93
C ARG A 43 8.32 16.74 -10.45
N SER A 44 7.53 17.59 -9.79
CA SER A 44 7.75 17.99 -8.39
C SER A 44 6.89 17.22 -7.39
N CYS A 45 5.79 16.60 -7.84
CA CYS A 45 5.03 15.67 -7.02
C CYS A 45 5.59 14.26 -7.21
N ILE A 46 6.50 13.85 -6.32
CA ILE A 46 6.38 12.48 -5.81
C ILE A 46 4.91 12.36 -5.39
N SER A 47 4.14 11.42 -5.96
CA SER A 47 2.74 11.26 -5.54
C SER A 47 2.71 11.14 -4.02
N ARG A 48 1.75 11.79 -3.35
CA ARG A 48 1.69 11.78 -1.87
C ARG A 48 1.82 10.35 -1.34
N THR A 49 1.18 9.39 -2.01
CA THR A 49 1.33 7.95 -1.77
C THR A 49 2.78 7.47 -1.82
N ARG A 50 3.55 7.82 -2.86
CA ARG A 50 4.96 7.42 -2.99
C ARG A 50 5.83 8.12 -1.95
N PHE A 51 5.54 9.37 -1.59
CA PHE A 51 6.26 10.08 -0.53
C PHE A 51 6.03 9.39 0.82
N LEU A 52 4.77 9.16 1.21
CA LEU A 52 4.41 8.47 2.44
C LEU A 52 4.95 7.04 2.49
N ARG A 53 4.99 6.34 1.34
CA ARG A 53 5.59 5.02 1.23
C ARG A 53 7.10 5.04 1.48
N ILE A 54 7.83 6.03 0.95
CA ILE A 54 9.26 6.20 1.25
C ILE A 54 9.47 6.46 2.75
N ILE A 55 8.63 7.30 3.37
CA ILE A 55 8.70 7.52 4.82
C ILE A 55 8.47 6.22 5.59
N ALA A 56 7.49 5.41 5.19
CA ALA A 56 7.22 4.12 5.79
C ALA A 56 8.40 3.14 5.63
N GLU A 57 9.02 3.11 4.46
CA GLU A 57 10.23 2.30 4.18
C GLU A 57 11.41 2.73 5.07
N ILE A 58 11.65 4.04 5.22
CA ILE A 58 12.70 4.56 6.12
C ILE A 58 12.41 4.19 7.57
N ALA A 59 11.16 4.35 8.02
CA ALA A 59 10.74 3.96 9.36
C ALA A 59 10.95 2.46 9.60
N ALA A 60 10.52 1.62 8.66
CA ALA A 60 10.72 0.17 8.72
C ALA A 60 12.21 -0.18 8.83
N GLN A 61 13.06 0.36 7.96
CA GLN A 61 14.50 0.09 8.02
C GLN A 61 15.12 0.53 9.34
N THR A 62 14.71 1.68 9.88
CA THR A 62 15.23 2.18 11.16
C THR A 62 14.81 1.29 12.33
N ILE A 63 13.56 0.80 12.31
CA ILE A 63 13.05 -0.17 13.30
C ILE A 63 13.86 -1.48 13.20
N LEU A 64 14.08 -2.00 11.99
CA LEU A 64 14.84 -3.25 11.79
C LEU A 64 16.28 -3.13 12.28
N ILE A 65 16.94 -2.00 12.04
CA ILE A 65 18.31 -1.81 12.53
C ILE A 65 18.37 -1.92 14.06
N LYS A 66 17.38 -1.38 14.78
CA LYS A 66 17.35 -1.39 16.25
C LYS A 66 16.79 -2.69 16.84
N TYR A 67 15.87 -3.36 16.15
CA TYR A 67 15.12 -4.51 16.65
C TYR A 67 15.25 -5.76 15.78
N LYS A 68 16.34 -5.90 15.03
CA LYS A 68 16.60 -7.01 14.09
C LYS A 68 16.31 -8.40 14.66
N ASP A 69 16.65 -8.61 15.93
CA ASP A 69 16.54 -9.93 16.58
C ASP A 69 15.12 -10.24 17.10
N ILE A 70 14.20 -9.27 17.02
CA ILE A 70 12.87 -9.35 17.64
C ILE A 70 11.76 -9.06 16.63
N ALA A 71 11.93 -8.05 15.77
CA ALA A 71 10.97 -7.70 14.74
C ALA A 71 10.96 -8.78 13.66
N THR A 72 9.86 -9.51 13.55
CA THR A 72 9.68 -10.58 12.57
C THR A 72 9.07 -10.06 11.28
N ASP A 73 8.21 -9.06 11.33
CA ASP A 73 7.56 -8.52 10.14
C ASP A 73 7.25 -7.05 10.34
N ILE A 74 7.33 -6.27 9.26
CA ILE A 74 6.89 -4.88 9.25
C ILE A 74 5.94 -4.69 8.09
N ILE A 75 4.74 -4.22 8.40
CA ILE A 75 3.62 -4.12 7.46
C ILE A 75 3.12 -2.69 7.49
N VAL A 76 2.97 -2.08 6.31
CA VAL A 76 2.18 -0.85 6.17
C VAL A 76 0.75 -1.23 5.90
N TYR A 77 -0.18 -0.57 6.58
CA TYR A 77 -1.61 -0.73 6.32
C TYR A 77 -2.29 0.64 6.14
N GLY A 78 -3.61 0.65 6.04
CA GLY A 78 -4.37 1.89 5.87
C GLY A 78 -4.22 2.51 4.49
N SER A 79 -4.31 3.85 4.45
CA SER A 79 -4.39 4.66 3.21
C SER A 79 -3.13 4.56 2.35
N VAL A 80 -1.96 4.41 2.96
CA VAL A 80 -0.67 4.28 2.27
C VAL A 80 -0.58 2.95 1.54
N ALA A 81 -1.07 1.87 2.15
CA ALA A 81 -1.08 0.54 1.54
C ALA A 81 -2.09 0.43 0.38
N SER A 82 -3.27 1.04 0.53
CA SER A 82 -4.33 1.02 -0.50
C SER A 82 -4.08 2.01 -1.65
N GLY A 83 -3.14 2.94 -1.49
CA GLY A 83 -2.86 3.99 -2.46
C GLY A 83 -3.88 5.13 -2.49
N GLN A 84 -4.82 5.16 -1.53
CA GLN A 84 -5.88 6.16 -1.42
C GLN A 84 -5.51 7.24 -0.39
N THR A 85 -4.40 7.95 -0.61
CA THR A 85 -3.87 8.94 0.35
C THR A 85 -4.46 10.33 0.12
N SER A 86 -4.93 10.97 1.19
CA SER A 86 -5.35 12.37 1.30
C SER A 86 -4.25 13.27 1.90
N GLU A 87 -4.53 14.57 2.04
CA GLU A 87 -3.60 15.54 2.66
C GLU A 87 -3.34 15.27 4.15
N ASP A 88 -4.34 14.69 4.85
CA ASP A 88 -4.28 14.33 6.26
C ASP A 88 -3.95 12.84 6.48
N SER A 89 -3.42 12.15 5.47
CA SER A 89 -3.08 10.74 5.61
C SER A 89 -1.82 10.52 6.45
N ASP A 90 -1.97 9.70 7.48
CA ASP A 90 -0.92 9.21 8.34
C ASP A 90 -0.23 7.97 7.75
N VAL A 91 0.93 7.61 8.31
CA VAL A 91 1.65 6.38 7.99
C VAL A 91 1.40 5.35 9.09
N ASP A 92 0.49 4.42 8.81
CA ASP A 92 0.16 3.32 9.72
C ASP A 92 1.10 2.13 9.52
N ILE A 93 1.82 1.74 10.57
CA ILE A 93 2.80 0.65 10.54
C ILE A 93 2.47 -0.39 11.60
N LEU A 94 2.34 -1.64 11.22
CA LEU A 94 2.27 -2.77 12.14
C LEU A 94 3.64 -3.45 12.18
N VAL A 95 4.20 -3.56 13.39
CA VAL A 95 5.44 -4.29 13.66
C VAL A 95 5.08 -5.56 14.40
N LEU A 96 5.34 -6.70 13.78
CA LEU A 96 5.20 -8.00 14.42
C LEU A 96 6.51 -8.39 15.09
N VAL A 97 6.40 -8.93 16.30
CA VAL A 97 7.56 -9.34 17.10
C VAL A 97 7.48 -10.79 17.53
N SER A 98 8.64 -11.44 17.66
CA SER A 98 8.80 -12.75 18.28
C SER A 98 8.97 -12.61 19.80
N THR A 99 8.26 -13.43 20.55
CA THR A 99 8.29 -13.47 22.04
C THR A 99 9.35 -14.40 22.60
N GLU A 100 10.16 -15.06 21.77
CA GLU A 100 11.25 -15.92 22.24
C GLU A 100 12.28 -15.16 23.08
N VAL A 101 12.43 -13.85 22.84
CA VAL A 101 13.25 -12.95 23.65
C VAL A 101 12.37 -12.34 24.74
N HIS A 102 12.67 -12.59 26.01
CA HIS A 102 11.95 -12.08 27.20
C HIS A 102 11.98 -10.54 27.33
N ARG A 103 11.45 -9.80 26.35
CA ARG A 103 11.19 -8.36 26.43
C ARG A 103 9.69 -8.13 26.50
N SER A 104 9.28 -7.18 27.34
CA SER A 104 7.89 -6.74 27.39
C SER A 104 7.53 -6.06 26.08
N ILE A 105 6.40 -6.43 25.47
CA ILE A 105 5.86 -5.79 24.26
C ILE A 105 5.79 -4.27 24.43
N SER A 106 5.38 -3.80 25.62
CA SER A 106 5.30 -2.37 25.93
C SER A 106 6.64 -1.65 25.85
N GLN A 107 7.75 -2.32 26.19
CA GLN A 107 9.09 -1.72 26.06
C GLN A 107 9.50 -1.60 24.58
N VAL A 108 9.15 -2.60 23.78
CA VAL A 108 9.40 -2.56 22.33
C VAL A 108 8.54 -1.48 21.69
N GLU A 109 7.26 -1.38 22.07
CA GLU A 109 6.34 -0.35 21.61
C GLU A 109 6.87 1.07 21.88
N ILE A 110 7.22 1.38 23.12
CA ILE A 110 7.86 2.67 23.48
C ILE A 110 9.09 2.91 22.61
N GLY A 111 9.95 1.90 22.52
CA GLY A 111 11.20 2.02 21.79
C GLY A 111 11.04 2.09 20.27
N VAL A 112 9.93 1.63 19.70
CA VAL A 112 9.55 1.81 18.29
C VAL A 112 9.06 3.24 18.09
N HIS A 113 8.20 3.76 18.96
CA HIS A 113 7.78 5.17 18.93
C HIS A 113 8.96 6.14 19.03
N GLU A 114 9.94 5.86 19.89
CA GLU A 114 11.17 6.68 19.98
C GLU A 114 11.96 6.72 18.68
N VAL A 115 11.94 5.64 17.90
CA VAL A 115 12.64 5.54 16.62
C VAL A 115 11.87 6.24 15.50
N THR A 116 10.54 6.11 15.48
CA THR A 116 9.72 6.71 14.44
C THR A 116 9.49 8.20 14.65
N TYR A 117 9.54 8.68 15.89
CA TYR A 117 9.26 10.08 16.21
C TYR A 117 10.17 11.10 15.50
N PRO A 118 11.51 10.96 15.48
CA PRO A 118 12.38 11.87 14.73
C PRO A 118 12.10 11.87 13.23
N ILE A 119 11.73 10.72 12.67
CA ILE A 119 11.38 10.57 11.24
C ILE A 119 10.10 11.35 10.97
N ALA A 120 9.07 11.13 11.78
CA ALA A 120 7.78 11.82 11.69
C ALA A 120 7.96 13.35 11.79
N LEU A 121 8.80 13.80 12.72
CA LEU A 121 9.10 15.22 12.90
C LEU A 121 9.84 15.81 11.69
N ALA A 122 10.85 15.12 11.17
CA ALA A 122 11.63 15.58 10.03
C ALA A 122 10.84 15.58 8.72
N SER A 123 9.93 14.62 8.54
CA SER A 123 9.11 14.50 7.34
C SER A 123 7.80 15.30 7.41
N GLY A 124 7.45 15.85 8.57
CA GLY A 124 6.16 16.52 8.80
C GLY A 124 4.96 15.59 8.58
N THR A 125 5.12 14.30 8.86
CA THR A 125 4.11 13.26 8.62
C THR A 125 3.93 12.46 9.90
N VAL A 126 2.69 12.21 10.32
CA VAL A 126 2.41 11.38 11.49
C VAL A 126 2.69 9.91 11.13
N ILE A 127 3.45 9.23 11.99
CA ILE A 127 3.69 7.79 11.90
C ILE A 127 3.07 7.14 13.13
N THR A 128 2.14 6.21 12.89
CA THR A 128 1.40 5.51 13.94
C THR A 128 1.82 4.04 13.94
N PRO A 129 2.87 3.67 14.70
CA PRO A 129 3.26 2.28 14.84
C PRO A 129 2.34 1.55 15.83
N ILE A 130 1.95 0.33 15.49
CA ILE A 130 1.35 -0.66 16.39
C ILE A 130 2.34 -1.81 16.51
N VAL A 131 2.63 -2.23 17.74
CA VAL A 131 3.47 -3.40 18.01
C VAL A 131 2.60 -4.55 18.51
N LEU A 132 2.71 -5.71 17.86
CA LEU A 132 1.94 -6.89 18.22
C LEU A 132 2.81 -8.15 18.13
N GLU A 133 2.57 -9.12 19.01
CA GLU A 133 3.20 -10.43 18.88
C GLU A 133 2.69 -11.16 17.62
N ARG A 134 3.61 -11.77 16.87
CA ARG A 134 3.27 -12.53 15.65
C ARG A 134 2.23 -13.63 15.90
N GLY A 135 2.39 -14.38 17.00
CA GLY A 135 1.43 -15.41 17.41
C GLY A 135 0.03 -14.85 17.68
N ARG A 136 -0.05 -13.72 18.38
CA ARG A 136 -1.32 -13.04 18.67
C ARG A 136 -1.98 -12.48 17.42
N PHE A 137 -1.21 -11.93 16.48
CA PHE A 137 -1.72 -11.49 15.19
C PHE A 137 -2.40 -12.64 14.43
N LEU A 138 -1.73 -13.81 14.36
CA LEU A 138 -2.27 -15.00 13.72
C LEU A 138 -3.53 -15.53 14.42
N GLU A 139 -3.59 -15.45 15.74
CA GLU A 139 -4.78 -15.82 16.51
C GLU A 139 -5.98 -14.92 16.17
N LEU A 140 -5.78 -13.60 16.17
CA LEU A 140 -6.83 -12.63 15.85
C LEU A 140 -7.31 -12.77 14.40
N TYR A 141 -6.38 -13.01 13.46
CA TYR A 141 -6.73 -13.28 12.06
C TYR A 141 -7.60 -14.54 11.94
N ARG A 142 -7.27 -15.63 12.65
CA ARG A 142 -8.08 -16.86 12.64
C ARG A 142 -9.47 -16.67 13.25
N LYS A 143 -9.61 -15.75 14.21
CA LYS A 143 -10.91 -15.37 14.79
C LYS A 143 -11.73 -14.47 13.87
N GLY A 144 -11.16 -13.99 12.75
CA GLY A 144 -11.83 -13.09 11.81
C GLY A 144 -11.94 -11.66 12.35
N GLU A 145 -11.02 -11.25 13.22
CA GLU A 145 -11.00 -9.88 13.74
C GLU A 145 -10.81 -8.87 12.59
N HIS A 146 -11.60 -7.80 12.62
CA HIS A 146 -11.69 -6.85 11.50
C HIS A 146 -10.33 -6.24 11.16
N PHE A 147 -9.62 -5.77 12.18
CA PHE A 147 -8.29 -5.15 12.03
C PHE A 147 -7.30 -6.08 11.32
N THR A 148 -7.12 -7.30 11.83
CA THR A 148 -6.15 -8.25 11.25
C THR A 148 -6.57 -8.76 9.88
N SER A 149 -7.88 -8.87 9.62
CA SER A 149 -8.40 -9.26 8.31
C SER A 149 -8.14 -8.17 7.27
N GLU A 150 -8.37 -6.91 7.61
CA GLU A 150 -8.10 -5.78 6.73
C GLU A 150 -6.61 -5.61 6.45
N VAL A 151 -5.75 -5.76 7.47
CA VAL A 151 -4.29 -5.75 7.29
C VAL A 151 -3.84 -6.90 6.38
N ALA A 152 -4.41 -8.10 6.54
CA ALA A 152 -4.10 -9.23 5.67
C ALA A 152 -4.54 -8.99 4.22
N GLU A 153 -5.70 -8.39 4.00
CA GLU A 153 -6.25 -8.15 2.66
C GLU A 153 -5.55 -7.00 1.93
N LYS A 154 -5.34 -5.86 2.61
CA LYS A 154 -4.90 -4.60 1.97
C LYS A 154 -3.48 -4.18 2.34
N GLY A 155 -2.89 -4.76 3.37
CA GLY A 155 -1.56 -4.40 3.85
C GLY A 155 -0.46 -4.67 2.81
N THR A 156 0.65 -3.96 2.95
CA THR A 156 1.87 -4.16 2.16
C THR A 156 3.02 -4.49 3.09
N SER A 157 3.64 -5.65 2.90
CA SER A 157 4.86 -6.03 3.62
C SER A 157 6.03 -5.13 3.20
N LEU A 158 6.71 -4.54 4.18
CA LEU A 158 8.00 -3.84 4.00
C LEU A 158 9.18 -4.71 4.46
N HIS A 159 8.92 -5.66 5.35
CA HIS A 159 9.89 -6.65 5.80
C HIS A 159 9.17 -7.95 6.13
N GLU A 160 9.68 -9.04 5.56
CA GLU A 160 9.17 -10.42 5.67
C GLU A 160 7.76 -10.61 5.09
N GLU A 161 7.37 -11.87 4.86
CA GLU A 161 6.29 -12.24 3.93
C GLU A 161 5.06 -12.92 4.59
N ILE A 162 4.81 -12.70 5.89
CA ILE A 162 3.64 -13.32 6.56
C ILE A 162 2.31 -13.02 5.86
N LEU A 163 2.17 -11.83 5.26
CA LEU A 163 0.97 -11.47 4.52
C LEU A 163 0.79 -12.31 3.25
N ASN A 164 1.88 -12.60 2.54
CA ASN A 164 1.85 -13.45 1.34
C ASN A 164 1.44 -14.87 1.72
N GLU A 165 2.03 -15.43 2.79
CA GLU A 165 1.66 -16.75 3.30
C GLU A 165 0.17 -16.86 3.68
N LEU A 166 -0.39 -15.83 4.32
CA LEU A 166 -1.80 -15.79 4.72
C LEU A 166 -2.72 -15.72 3.49
N ARG A 167 -2.39 -14.86 2.52
CA ARG A 167 -3.14 -14.72 1.27
C ARG A 167 -3.12 -16.00 0.46
N ASP A 168 -1.96 -16.64 0.32
CA ASP A 168 -1.81 -17.91 -0.39
C ASP A 168 -2.72 -18.98 0.20
N ARG A 169 -2.68 -19.17 1.52
CA ARG A 169 -3.54 -20.13 2.20
C ARG A 169 -5.01 -19.81 2.02
N GLU A 170 -5.39 -18.54 2.09
CA GLU A 170 -6.79 -18.13 1.91
C GLU A 170 -7.29 -18.36 0.48
N TYR A 171 -6.47 -18.02 -0.52
CA TYR A 171 -6.80 -18.27 -1.92
C TYR A 171 -6.88 -19.75 -2.24
N LEU A 172 -5.97 -20.57 -1.72
CA LEU A 172 -6.01 -22.03 -1.87
C LEU A 172 -7.26 -22.62 -1.21
N ARG A 173 -7.61 -22.19 0.01
CA ARG A 173 -8.84 -22.64 0.69
C ARG A 173 -10.10 -22.27 -0.10
N LYS A 174 -10.16 -21.06 -0.67
CA LYS A 174 -11.26 -20.61 -1.54
C LYS A 174 -11.29 -21.42 -2.84
N ALA A 175 -10.14 -21.76 -3.41
CA ALA A 175 -10.05 -22.60 -4.61
C ALA A 175 -10.59 -24.02 -4.33
N GLU A 176 -10.14 -24.66 -3.26
CA GLU A 176 -10.60 -26.01 -2.86
C GLU A 176 -12.11 -26.06 -2.65
N ALA A 177 -12.67 -25.11 -1.89
CA ALA A 177 -14.12 -25.04 -1.66
C ALA A 177 -14.92 -24.88 -2.97
N ARG A 178 -14.40 -24.09 -3.92
CA ARG A 178 -15.03 -23.90 -5.24
C ARG A 178 -14.88 -25.12 -6.13
N LEU A 179 -13.74 -25.81 -6.07
CA LEU A 179 -13.51 -27.05 -6.79
C LEU A 179 -14.47 -28.15 -6.32
N GLU A 180 -14.66 -28.28 -5.01
CA GLU A 180 -15.57 -29.27 -4.46
C GLU A 180 -17.02 -28.98 -4.86
N ALA A 181 -17.47 -27.73 -4.74
CA ALA A 181 -18.78 -27.30 -5.22
C ALA A 181 -18.97 -27.54 -6.73
N ALA A 182 -17.92 -27.30 -7.54
CA ALA A 182 -17.97 -27.57 -8.98
C ALA A 182 -18.12 -29.08 -9.27
N ARG A 183 -17.45 -29.94 -8.51
CA ARG A 183 -17.57 -31.41 -8.65
C ARG A 183 -18.98 -31.90 -8.30
N GLU A 184 -19.61 -31.33 -7.27
CA GLU A 184 -20.99 -31.65 -6.90
C GLU A 184 -22.00 -31.22 -7.97
N LEU A 185 -21.83 -30.00 -8.51
CA LEU A 185 -22.69 -29.49 -9.59
C LEU A 185 -22.53 -30.29 -10.89
N LEU A 186 -21.30 -30.73 -11.19
CA LEU A 186 -21.03 -31.58 -12.34
C LEU A 186 -21.73 -32.94 -12.21
N ARG A 187 -21.74 -33.53 -11.01
CA ARG A 187 -22.45 -34.79 -10.73
C ARG A 187 -23.97 -34.66 -10.80
N SER A 188 -24.51 -33.45 -10.70
CA SER A 188 -25.95 -33.16 -10.78
C SER A 188 -26.38 -32.60 -12.14
N ASP A 189 -25.54 -32.76 -13.18
CA ASP A 189 -25.79 -32.29 -14.55
C ASP A 189 -26.05 -30.77 -14.67
N ARG A 190 -25.61 -29.97 -13.70
CA ARG A 190 -25.71 -28.51 -13.71
C ARG A 190 -24.47 -27.87 -14.33
N TYR A 191 -24.32 -28.06 -15.64
CA TYR A 191 -23.11 -27.68 -16.38
C TYR A 191 -22.78 -26.18 -16.38
N GLU A 192 -23.80 -25.31 -16.43
CA GLU A 192 -23.62 -23.85 -16.45
C GLU A 192 -23.04 -23.34 -15.11
N ASP A 193 -23.60 -23.79 -14.00
CA ASP A 193 -23.12 -23.45 -12.66
C ASP A 193 -21.72 -24.05 -12.38
N THR A 194 -21.48 -25.26 -12.88
CA THR A 194 -20.17 -25.92 -12.80
C THR A 194 -19.08 -25.07 -13.45
N THR A 195 -19.35 -24.54 -14.65
CA THR A 195 -18.39 -23.72 -15.39
C THR A 195 -18.02 -22.46 -14.62
N SER A 196 -19.01 -21.79 -14.02
CA SER A 196 -18.78 -20.61 -13.18
C SER A 196 -17.91 -20.93 -11.97
N ARG A 197 -18.19 -22.03 -11.25
CA ARG A 197 -17.40 -22.43 -10.06
C ARG A 197 -15.98 -22.86 -10.42
N ALA A 198 -15.80 -23.57 -11.54
CA ALA A 198 -14.49 -23.94 -12.06
C ALA A 198 -13.66 -22.71 -12.45
N TYR A 199 -14.27 -21.72 -13.12
CA TYR A 199 -13.62 -20.45 -13.45
C TYR A 199 -13.10 -19.73 -12.19
N TYR A 200 -13.95 -19.56 -11.17
CA TYR A 200 -13.55 -18.90 -9.91
C TYR A 200 -12.55 -19.72 -9.09
N CYS A 201 -12.49 -21.04 -9.26
CA CYS A 201 -11.44 -21.89 -8.70
C CYS A 201 -10.09 -21.55 -9.34
N ILE A 202 -10.02 -21.57 -10.68
CA ILE A 202 -8.80 -21.24 -11.43
C ILE A 202 -8.33 -19.82 -11.11
N LEU A 203 -9.24 -18.85 -11.02
CA LEU A 203 -8.92 -17.49 -10.63
C LEU A 203 -8.29 -17.42 -9.23
N CYS A 204 -8.79 -18.18 -8.25
CA CYS A 204 -8.18 -18.25 -6.93
C CYS A 204 -6.78 -18.88 -6.96
N CYS A 205 -6.58 -19.95 -7.74
CA CYS A 205 -5.25 -20.53 -7.92
C CYS A 205 -4.27 -19.53 -8.55
N ALA A 206 -4.72 -18.77 -9.55
CA ALA A 206 -3.91 -17.73 -10.18
C ALA A 206 -3.54 -16.62 -9.18
N ARG A 207 -4.46 -16.22 -8.30
CA ARG A 207 -4.19 -15.23 -7.24
C ARG A 207 -3.20 -15.74 -6.20
N ALA A 208 -3.29 -17.00 -5.78
CA ALA A 208 -2.27 -17.64 -4.93
C ALA A 208 -0.89 -17.65 -5.62
N ALA A 209 -0.84 -18.02 -6.89
CA ALA A 209 0.41 -18.00 -7.66
C ALA A 209 1.00 -16.59 -7.83
N LEU A 210 0.19 -15.53 -7.78
CA LEU A 210 0.66 -14.14 -7.84
C LEU A 210 1.12 -13.61 -6.47
N ALA A 211 0.47 -14.02 -5.38
CA ALA A 211 0.85 -13.65 -4.03
C ALA A 211 2.24 -14.18 -3.64
N THR A 212 2.64 -15.36 -4.15
CA THR A 212 4.05 -15.85 -4.05
C THR A 212 5.09 -15.01 -4.82
N LYS A 213 4.68 -14.02 -5.63
CA LYS A 213 5.56 -13.17 -6.45
C LYS A 213 5.48 -11.68 -6.11
N ASP A 214 5.02 -11.33 -4.90
CA ASP A 214 4.83 -9.94 -4.45
C ASP A 214 3.91 -9.08 -5.34
N CYS A 215 3.08 -9.73 -6.17
CA CYS A 215 2.15 -9.04 -7.06
C CYS A 215 0.75 -9.09 -6.46
N ILE A 216 0.29 -7.98 -5.87
CA ILE A 216 -1.12 -7.85 -5.44
C ILE A 216 -2.02 -7.95 -6.69
N PRO A 217 -2.93 -8.93 -6.77
CA PRO A 217 -3.86 -9.01 -7.89
C PRO A 217 -4.76 -7.77 -7.88
N ARG A 218 -4.74 -6.97 -8.95
CA ARG A 218 -5.69 -5.87 -9.10
C ARG A 218 -7.07 -6.45 -9.44
N ASP A 219 -8.08 -6.10 -8.64
CA ASP A 219 -9.46 -6.30 -9.03
C ASP A 219 -9.78 -5.28 -10.14
N THR A 220 -10.00 -5.78 -11.35
CA THR A 220 -10.64 -5.03 -12.45
C THR A 220 -12.12 -4.91 -12.23
#